data_AF-A0A1C5C3C8-F1
#
_entry.id   AF-A0A1C5C3C8-F1
#
_cell.length_a   1.000
_cell.length_b   1.000
_cell.length_c   1.000
_cell.angle_alpha   90.00
_cell.angle_beta   90.00
_cell.angle_gamma   90.00
#
_symmetry.space_group_name_H-M   'P 1'
#
loop_
_entity.id
_entity.type
_entity.pdbx_description
1 polymer ?
#
loop_
_entity_poly.entity_id
_entity_poly.type
_entity_poly.pdbx_seq_one_letter_code
_entity_poly.pdbx_strand_id
1 'polypeptide(L)' 'MLPLNSALPIEQYVSFSILGLQADPPVEVVWLEHITGGTLLEQNLDVQAYGKAWDELTAAALSPTASRQYIRDLVEESRS' A
#
# COMPACT_ATOMS: atom_id res chain seq x y z
N MET A 1 14.97 22.14 0.51
CA MET A 1 14.83 22.59 -0.89
C MET A 1 14.82 21.37 -1.77
N LEU A 2 13.65 20.95 -2.26
CA LEU A 2 13.54 19.90 -3.27
C LEU A 2 14.06 20.47 -4.62
N PRO A 3 14.73 19.69 -5.49
CA PRO A 3 15.21 20.21 -6.75
C PRO A 3 14.05 20.67 -7.64
N LEU A 4 14.16 21.87 -8.21
CA LEU A 4 13.10 22.53 -8.99
C LEU A 4 12.76 21.80 -10.32
N ASN A 5 13.55 20.79 -10.72
CA ASN A 5 13.51 20.17 -12.04
C ASN A 5 13.41 18.63 -12.03
N SER A 6 13.16 18.00 -10.89
CA SER A 6 12.83 16.58 -10.89
C SER A 6 11.38 16.41 -11.36
N ALA A 7 11.19 15.86 -12.56
CA ALA A 7 9.92 15.25 -12.90
C ALA A 7 9.65 14.19 -11.84
N LEU A 8 8.67 14.44 -10.98
CA LEU A 8 8.19 13.42 -10.03
C LEU A 8 7.73 12.24 -10.88
N PRO A 9 8.15 10.99 -10.58
CA PRO A 9 7.63 9.85 -11.30
C PRO A 9 6.11 9.83 -11.08
N ILE A 10 5.35 10.17 -12.14
CA ILE A 10 3.89 10.25 -12.10
C ILE A 10 3.27 8.86 -11.84
N GLU A 11 4.08 7.79 -11.93
CA GLU A 11 3.70 6.42 -11.60
C GLU A 11 4.01 5.99 -10.15
N GLN A 12 4.52 6.88 -9.30
CA GLN A 12 4.58 6.57 -7.87
C GLN A 12 3.18 6.80 -7.28
N TYR A 13 2.47 5.71 -7.03
CA TYR A 13 1.28 5.74 -6.18
C TYR A 13 1.61 6.56 -4.93
N VAL A 14 0.85 7.64 -4.70
CA VAL A 14 0.87 8.35 -3.42
C VAL A 14 0.60 7.31 -2.33
N SER A 15 1.26 7.45 -1.17
CA SER A 15 1.01 6.53 -0.05
C SER A 15 -0.49 6.46 0.23
N PHE A 16 -1.04 5.25 0.23
CA PHE A 16 -2.47 5.03 0.37
C PHE A 16 -2.80 3.90 1.35
N SER A 17 -4.03 3.92 1.85
CA SER A 17 -4.59 2.84 2.68
C SER A 17 -6.00 2.52 2.21
N ILE A 18 -6.30 1.22 2.08
CA ILE A 18 -7.66 0.73 1.84
C ILE A 18 -8.29 0.41 3.20
N LEU A 19 -9.42 1.04 3.50
CA LEU A 19 -10.11 0.93 4.78
C LEU A 19 -11.49 0.31 4.56
N GLY A 20 -11.74 -0.80 5.24
CA GLY A 20 -13.08 -1.41 5.32
C GLY A 20 -13.90 -0.80 6.44
N LEU A 21 -15.00 -0.14 6.10
CA LEU A 21 -15.97 0.39 7.06
C LEU A 21 -17.01 -0.69 7.38
N GLN A 22 -17.18 -0.96 8.67
CA GLN A 22 -18.19 -1.87 9.21
C GLN A 22 -19.58 -1.23 9.15
N ALA A 23 -20.06 -0.95 7.93
CA ALA A 23 -21.40 -0.50 7.62
C ALA A 23 -22.26 -1.67 7.11
N ASP A 24 -23.57 -1.45 7.00
CA ASP A 24 -24.49 -2.39 6.36
C ASP A 24 -25.18 -1.68 5.17
N PRO A 25 -24.78 -1.95 3.91
CA PRO A 25 -23.74 -2.90 3.49
C PRO A 25 -22.30 -2.41 3.76
N PRO A 26 -21.29 -3.30 3.81
CA PRO A 26 -19.88 -2.91 3.98
C PRO A 26 -19.42 -1.97 2.86
N VAL A 27 -18.63 -0.96 3.23
CA VAL A 27 -18.10 0.03 2.30
C VAL A 27 -16.59 0.06 2.40
N GLU A 28 -15.91 0.06 1.25
CA GLU A 28 -14.47 0.29 1.17
C GLU A 28 -14.20 1.73 0.74
N VAL A 29 -13.22 2.34 1.37
CA VAL A 29 -12.73 3.68 1.04
C VAL A 29 -11.22 3.68 0.96
N VAL A 30 -10.66 4.62 0.20
CA VAL A 30 -9.21 4.80 0.08
C VAL A 30 -8.81 6.12 0.69
N TRP A 31 -7.83 6.10 1.58
CA TRP A 31 -7.19 7.29 2.11
C TRP A 31 -5.87 7.53 1.37
N LEU A 32 -5.75 8.68 0.70
CA LEU A 32 -4.51 9.17 0.09
C LEU A 32 -3.83 10.14 1.05
N GLU A 33 -2.60 9.83 1.45
CA GLU A 33 -1.83 10.67 2.36
C GLU A 33 -1.04 11.74 1.59
N HIS A 34 -1.15 12.99 2.03
CA HIS A 34 -0.40 14.14 1.54
C HIS A 34 0.38 14.79 2.69
N ILE A 35 1.41 15.60 2.37
CA ILE A 35 2.32 16.20 3.37
C ILE A 35 1.58 17.00 4.46
N THR A 36 0.43 17.60 4.14
CA THR A 36 -0.32 18.47 5.06
C THR A 36 -1.78 18.02 5.26
N GLY A 37 -2.14 16.80 4.85
CA GLY A 37 -3.52 16.32 4.91
C GLY A 37 -3.72 15.08 4.07
N GLY A 38 -4.94 14.84 3.61
CA GLY A 38 -5.21 13.72 2.71
C GLY A 38 -6.55 13.81 2.03
N THR A 39 -6.80 12.86 1.14
CA THR A 39 -8.02 12.77 0.35
C THR A 39 -8.68 11.42 0.60
N LEU A 40 -9.97 11.43 0.93
CA LEU A 40 -10.78 10.22 1.01
C LEU A 40 -11.47 9.97 -0.34
N LEU A 41 -11.31 8.77 -0.88
CA LEU A 41 -12.00 8.31 -2.08
C LEU A 41 -13.08 7.30 -1.68
N GLU A 42 -14.31 7.59 -2.06
CA GLU A 42 -15.49 6.76 -1.77
C GLU A 42 -16.17 6.24 -3.05
N GLN A 43 -15.80 6.80 -4.21
CA GLN A 43 -16.37 6.37 -5.48
C GLN A 43 -15.88 4.97 -5.84
N ASN A 44 -16.81 4.09 -6.19
CA ASN A 44 -16.51 2.68 -6.41
C ASN A 44 -15.42 2.46 -7.48
N LEU A 45 -15.40 3.25 -8.56
CA LEU A 45 -14.37 3.16 -9.60
C LEU A 45 -12.98 3.53 -9.08
N ASP A 46 -12.89 4.58 -8.28
CA ASP A 46 -11.64 5.02 -7.69
C ASP A 46 -11.12 3.98 -6.68
N VAL A 47 -11.99 3.48 -5.81
CA VAL A 47 -11.65 2.44 -4.83
C VAL A 47 -11.13 1.17 -5.51
N GLN A 48 -11.80 0.73 -6.59
CA GLN A 48 -11.37 -0.45 -7.35
C GLN A 48 -9.99 -0.27 -8.00
N ALA A 49 -9.68 0.92 -8.51
CA ALA A 49 -8.37 1.19 -9.12
C ALA A 49 -7.22 1.01 -8.11
N TYR A 50 -7.39 1.51 -6.89
CA TYR A 50 -6.41 1.33 -5.82
C TYR A 50 -6.40 -0.10 -5.26
N GLY A 51 -7.54 -0.81 -5.27
CA GLY A 51 -7.59 -2.24 -4.99
C GLY A 51 -6.72 -3.06 -5.94
N LYS A 52 -6.82 -2.79 -7.26
CA LYS A 52 -5.95 -3.43 -8.26
C LYS A 52 -4.47 -3.13 -8.03
N ALA A 53 -4.14 -1.88 -7.71
CA ALA A 53 -2.77 -1.48 -7.41
C ALA A 53 -2.24 -2.21 -6.17
N TRP A 54 -3.07 -2.36 -5.12
CA TRP A 54 -2.73 -3.15 -3.94
C TRP A 54 -2.44 -4.61 -4.27
N ASP A 55 -3.29 -5.22 -5.08
CA ASP A 55 -3.08 -6.61 -5.54
C ASP A 55 -1.77 -6.74 -6.32
N GLU A 56 -1.46 -5.82 -7.23
CA GLU A 56 -0.20 -5.82 -7.98
C GLU A 56 1.03 -5.66 -7.06
N LEU A 57 0.96 -4.76 -6.08
CA LEU A 57 2.03 -4.54 -5.09
C LEU A 57 2.25 -5.76 -4.17
N THR A 58 1.19 -6.53 -3.91
CA THR A 58 1.23 -7.66 -2.97
C THR A 58 1.30 -9.02 -3.65
N ALA A 59 1.11 -9.11 -4.97
CA ALA A 59 1.12 -10.36 -5.73
C ALA A 59 2.44 -11.15 -5.60
N ALA A 60 3.57 -10.46 -5.42
CA ALA A 60 4.88 -11.07 -5.22
C ALA A 60 5.30 -11.16 -3.74
N ALA A 61 4.44 -10.73 -2.81
CA ALA A 61 4.73 -10.78 -1.39
C ALA A 61 4.79 -12.22 -0.91
N LEU A 62 5.76 -12.51 -0.03
CA LEU A 62 5.85 -13.81 0.62
C LEU A 62 4.59 -14.06 1.45
N SER A 63 4.09 -15.30 1.39
CA SER A 63 3.06 -15.76 2.32
C SER A 63 3.54 -15.58 3.77
N PRO A 64 2.64 -15.38 4.75
CA PRO A 64 3.04 -15.21 6.15
C PRO A 64 3.96 -16.34 6.67
N THR A 65 3.74 -17.57 6.23
CA THR A 65 4.58 -18.72 6.57
C THR A 65 5.97 -18.61 5.95
N ALA A 66 6.05 -18.26 4.66
CA ALA A 66 7.32 -18.07 3.97
C ALA A 66 8.10 -16.88 4.54
N SER A 67 7.43 -15.78 4.88
CA SER A 67 8.02 -14.62 5.55
C SER A 67 8.62 -15.00 6.91
N ARG A 68 7.92 -15.80 7.73
CA ARG A 68 8.44 -16.27 9.02
C ARG A 68 9.65 -17.18 8.86
N GLN A 69 9.65 -18.05 7.87
CA GLN A 69 10.78 -18.94 7.59
C GLN A 69 12.01 -18.11 7.17
N TYR A 70 11.83 -17.21 6.20
CA TYR A 70 12.89 -16.31 5.75
C TYR A 70 13.52 -15.50 6.89
N ILE A 71 12.70 -14.91 7.78
CA ILE A 71 13.22 -14.16 8.94
C ILE A 71 14.02 -15.07 9.88
N ARG A 72 13.57 -16.30 10.10
CA ARG A 72 14.29 -17.27 10.95
C ARG A 72 15.64 -17.62 10.35
N ASP A 73 15.68 -17.95 9.07
CA ASP A 73 16.91 -18.30 8.35
C ASP A 73 17.93 -17.15 8.42
N LEU A 74 17.47 -15.91 8.23
CA LEU A 74 18.31 -14.71 8.33
C LEU A 74 18.89 -14.53 9.76
N VAL A 75 18.10 -14.80 10.79
CA VAL A 75 18.57 -14.74 12.19
C VAL A 75 19.61 -15.84 12.46
N GLU A 76 19.44 -17.04 11.92
CA GLU A 76 20.39 -18.14 12.07
C GLU A 76 21.71 -17.87 11.33
N GLU A 77 21.66 -17.31 10.12
CA GLU A 77 22.83 -16.87 9.36
C GLU A 77 23.63 -15.81 10.12
N SER A 78 22.96 -14.82 10.71
CA SER A 78 23.63 -13.74 11.47
C SER A 78 24.33 -14.19 12.75
N ARG A 79 24.06 -15.41 13.23
CA ARG A 79 24.65 -15.99 14.45
C ARG A 79 25.83 -16.90 14.18
N SER A 80 26.09 -17.23 12.91
CA SER A 80 27.20 -18.08 12.46
C SER A 80 28.43 -17.25 12.15
#